data_AF-A0A1C5NM59-F1
#
_entry.id   AF-A0A1C5NM59-F1
#
_cell.length_a   1.000
_cell.length_b   1.000
_cell.length_c   1.000
_cell.angle_alpha   90.00
_cell.angle_beta   90.00
_cell.angle_gamma   90.00
#
_symmetry.space_group_name_H-M   'P 1'
#
loop_
_entity.id
_entity.type
_entity.pdbx_description
1 polymer ?
#
loop_
_entity_poly.entity_id
_entity_poly.type
_entity_poly.pdbx_seq_one_letter_code
_entity_poly.pdbx_strand_id
1 'polypeptide(L)'
;MRLQKVQEALNTKKIPFEYTEEDGCGSIDFMFRGLKFHVWEYEDSVWGAETNVFAAGRSEDVEGDYEEIISREILSWPDMITPN
;
A
#
# COMPACT_ATOMS: atom_id res chain seq x y z
N MET A 1 9.08 11.96 -3.62
CA MET A 1 8.43 10.69 -3.95
C MET A 1 7.83 10.17 -2.67
N ARG A 2 6.50 10.03 -2.67
CA ARG A 2 5.70 9.58 -1.55
C ARG A 2 5.60 8.06 -1.51
N LEU A 3 5.16 7.50 -0.38
CA LEU A 3 4.91 6.06 -0.23
C LEU A 3 6.14 5.18 -0.51
N GLN A 4 7.35 5.66 -0.22
CA GLN A 4 8.59 4.96 -0.60
C GLN A 4 8.68 3.56 0.01
N LYS A 5 8.35 3.41 1.30
CA LYS A 5 8.42 2.12 1.97
C LYS A 5 7.40 1.12 1.42
N VAL A 6 6.23 1.62 1.03
CA VAL A 6 5.18 0.80 0.41
C VAL A 6 5.63 0.33 -0.97
N GLN A 7 6.23 1.22 -1.78
CA GLN A 7 6.81 0.85 -3.07
C GLN A 7 7.95 -0.18 -2.91
N GLU A 8 8.83 -0.01 -1.92
CA GLU A 8 9.90 -0.98 -1.62
C GLU A 8 9.36 -2.35 -1.20
N ALA A 9 8.31 -2.39 -0.38
CA ALA A 9 7.63 -3.62 0.03
C ALA A 9 7.03 -4.36 -1.17
N LEU A 10 6.31 -3.65 -2.04
CA LEU A 10 5.71 -4.21 -3.26
C LEU A 10 6.79 -4.72 -4.22
N ASN A 11 7.87 -3.97 -4.43
CA ASN A 11 9.00 -4.40 -5.24
C ASN A 11 9.69 -5.66 -4.67
N THR A 12 9.88 -5.72 -3.34
CA THR A 12 10.44 -6.89 -2.65
C THR A 12 9.57 -8.13 -2.87
N LYS A 13 8.25 -7.97 -2.80
CA LYS A 13 7.26 -9.01 -3.07
C LYS A 13 7.04 -9.28 -4.56
N LYS A 14 7.67 -8.51 -5.45
CA LYS A 14 7.50 -8.56 -6.91
C LYS A 14 6.04 -8.38 -7.33
N ILE A 15 5.31 -7.55 -6.60
CA ILE A 15 3.92 -7.20 -6.89
C ILE A 15 3.94 -5.95 -7.79
N PRO A 16 3.43 -6.02 -9.03
CA PRO A 16 3.33 -4.84 -9.88
C PRO A 16 2.30 -3.88 -9.31
N PHE A 17 2.57 -2.58 -9.42
CA PHE A 17 1.71 -1.52 -8.90
C PHE A 17 1.74 -0.32 -9.84
N GLU A 18 0.69 0.49 -9.76
CA GLU A 18 0.58 1.79 -10.40
C GLU A 18 0.78 2.86 -9.33
N TYR A 19 1.67 3.83 -9.59
CA TYR A 19 1.94 4.94 -8.70
C TYR A 19 1.55 6.26 -9.38
N THR A 20 0.82 7.10 -8.67
CA THR A 20 0.53 8.47 -9.07
C THR A 20 0.85 9.41 -7.91
N GLU A 21 1.28 10.64 -8.21
CA GLU A 21 1.51 11.68 -7.22
C GLU A 21 0.83 12.95 -7.72
N GLU A 22 -0.15 13.45 -6.97
CA GLU A 22 -0.92 14.66 -7.28
C GLU A 22 -1.02 15.52 -6.02
N ASP A 23 -0.81 16.83 -6.17
CA ASP A 23 -0.89 17.81 -5.06
C ASP A 23 -0.07 17.45 -3.80
N GLY A 24 1.05 16.75 -3.98
CA GLY A 24 1.93 16.32 -2.88
C GLY A 24 1.49 15.06 -2.14
N CYS A 25 0.39 14.43 -2.56
CA CYS A 25 -0.10 13.15 -2.07
C CYS A 25 0.15 12.04 -3.10
N GLY A 26 0.66 10.91 -2.63
CA GLY A 26 0.87 9.71 -3.41
C GLY A 26 -0.33 8.76 -3.35
N SER A 27 -0.58 8.08 -4.46
CA SER A 27 -1.52 6.96 -4.55
C SER A 27 -0.83 5.76 -5.16
N ILE A 28 -1.12 4.58 -4.60
CA ILE A 28 -0.69 3.30 -5.13
C ILE A 28 -1.90 2.40 -5.29
N ASP A 29 -2.08 1.87 -6.49
CA ASP A 29 -3.06 0.83 -6.81
C ASP A 29 -2.33 -0.43 -7.26
N PHE A 30 -2.75 -1.60 -6.78
CA PHE A 30 -2.15 -2.87 -7.19
C PHE A 30 -3.13 -4.04 -7.09
N MET A 31 -2.77 -5.15 -7.73
CA MET A 31 -3.51 -6.40 -7.63
C MET A 31 -2.67 -7.48 -6.95
N PHE A 32 -3.30 -8.21 -6.02
CA PHE A 32 -2.69 -9.36 -5.38
C PHE A 32 -3.72 -10.48 -5.24
N ARG A 33 -3.39 -11.66 -5.76
CA ARG A 33 -4.25 -12.87 -5.76
C ARG A 33 -5.69 -12.62 -6.27
N GLY A 34 -5.83 -11.76 -7.27
CA GLY A 34 -7.13 -11.43 -7.89
C GLY A 34 -7.96 -10.40 -7.12
N LEU A 35 -7.42 -9.82 -6.04
CA LEU A 35 -8.03 -8.75 -5.27
C LEU A 35 -7.33 -7.42 -5.57
N LYS A 36 -8.11 -6.34 -5.63
CA LYS A 36 -7.60 -4.98 -5.84
C LYS A 36 -7.33 -4.32 -4.48
N PHE A 37 -6.15 -3.73 -4.36
CA PHE A 37 -5.72 -2.98 -3.19
C PHE A 37 -5.32 -1.56 -3.55
N HIS A 38 -5.45 -0.67 -2.57
CA HIS A 38 -5.05 0.72 -2.70
C HIS A 38 -4.42 1.28 -1.43
N VAL A 39 -3.56 2.29 -1.63
CA VAL A 39 -2.99 3.14 -0.59
C VAL A 39 -3.07 4.58 -1.13
N TRP A 40 -3.93 5.41 -0.56
CA TRP A 40 -4.16 6.78 -1.01
C TRP A 40 -3.83 7.75 0.13
N GLU A 41 -2.75 8.51 -0.02
CA GLU A 41 -2.38 9.51 0.97
C GLU A 41 -3.38 10.67 1.01
N TYR A 42 -3.55 11.25 2.19
CA TYR A 42 -4.22 12.52 2.39
C TYR A 42 -3.48 13.35 3.43
N GLU A 43 -3.70 14.67 3.36
CA GLU A 43 -3.30 15.64 4.37
C GLU A 43 -4.54 16.45 4.78
N ASP A 44 -5.19 16.04 5.88
CA ASP A 44 -6.31 16.79 6.48
C ASP A 44 -6.03 17.04 7.96
N SER A 45 -5.30 18.13 8.24
CA SER A 45 -4.75 18.48 9.57
C SER A 45 -3.72 17.50 10.15
N VAL A 46 -3.73 16.25 9.69
CA VAL A 46 -2.76 15.18 9.95
C VAL A 46 -2.45 14.47 8.63
N TRP A 47 -1.27 13.83 8.59
CA TRP A 47 -0.89 12.97 7.47
C TRP A 47 -1.38 11.54 7.72
N GLY A 48 -2.02 10.97 6.70
CA GLY A 48 -2.50 9.60 6.73
C GLY A 48 -2.64 9.02 5.34
N ALA A 49 -3.12 7.76 5.29
CA ALA A 49 -3.50 7.11 4.05
C ALA A 49 -4.79 6.29 4.25
N GLU A 50 -5.72 6.41 3.31
CA GLU A 50 -6.82 5.47 3.16
C GLU A 50 -6.29 4.22 2.47
N THR A 51 -6.53 3.05 3.06
CA THR A 51 -6.05 1.78 2.50
C THR A 51 -6.97 0.62 2.83
N ASN A 52 -6.99 -0.40 1.97
CA ASN A 52 -7.67 -1.68 2.22
C ASN A 52 -6.69 -2.86 2.37
N VAL A 53 -5.41 -2.56 2.64
CA VAL A 53 -4.33 -3.56 2.73
C VAL A 53 -4.62 -4.60 3.83
N PHE A 54 -5.15 -4.22 4.99
CA PHE A 54 -5.42 -5.19 6.06
C PHE A 54 -6.61 -6.12 5.78
N ALA A 55 -7.58 -5.66 4.98
CA ALA A 55 -8.78 -6.41 4.64
C ALA A 55 -9.30 -5.99 3.25
N ALA A 56 -9.05 -6.84 2.25
CA ALA A 56 -9.48 -6.58 0.88
C ALA A 56 -10.98 -6.24 0.80
N GLY A 57 -11.30 -5.13 0.15
CA GLY A 57 -12.68 -4.63 0.01
C GLY A 57 -13.21 -3.84 1.22
N ARG A 58 -12.40 -3.61 2.26
CA ARG A 58 -12.73 -2.73 3.37
C ARG A 58 -11.62 -1.70 3.58
N SER A 59 -11.87 -0.45 3.19
CA SER A 59 -10.97 0.66 3.46
C SER A 59 -10.97 1.02 4.95
N GLU A 60 -9.80 1.42 5.44
CA GLU A 60 -9.57 2.04 6.73
C GLU A 60 -8.52 3.15 6.62
N ASP A 61 -8.57 4.08 7.56
CA ASP A 61 -7.64 5.20 7.67
C ASP A 61 -6.47 4.84 8.59
N VAL A 62 -5.25 5.07 8.12
CA VAL A 62 -4.03 4.94 8.92
C VAL A 62 -3.35 6.29 9.00
N GLU A 63 -3.25 6.84 10.21
CA GLU A 63 -2.56 8.12 10.48
C GLU A 63 -1.18 7.89 11.10
N GLY A 64 -0.30 8.89 11.02
CA GLY A 64 1.03 8.84 11.63
C GLY A 64 2.03 8.06 10.77
N ASP A 65 2.60 6.97 11.28
CA ASP A 65 3.60 6.16 10.57
C ASP A 65 2.95 5.19 9.54
N TYR A 66 1.96 5.66 8.76
CA TYR A 66 1.17 4.83 7.85
C TYR A 66 2.03 4.06 6.84
N GLU A 67 3.07 4.69 6.28
CA GLU A 67 4.00 4.00 5.37
C GLU A 67 4.65 2.77 6.01
N GLU A 68 5.05 2.86 7.28
CA GLU A 68 5.67 1.75 8.01
C GLU A 68 4.66 0.65 8.32
N ILE A 69 3.45 1.02 8.73
CA ILE A 69 2.39 0.07 9.09
C ILE A 69 1.96 -0.72 7.83
N ILE A 70 1.69 -0.02 6.74
CA ILE A 70 1.22 -0.61 5.48
C ILE A 70 2.31 -1.47 4.84
N SER A 71 3.56 -0.99 4.80
CA SER A 71 4.68 -1.76 4.22
C SER A 71 4.96 -3.04 5.00
N ARG A 72 4.88 -3.01 6.34
CA ARG A 72 5.01 -4.21 7.18
C ARG A 72 3.92 -5.23 6.89
N GLU A 73 2.68 -4.78 6.72
CA GLU A 73 1.56 -5.65 6.38
C GLU A 73 1.79 -6.35 5.03
N ILE A 74 2.16 -5.59 4.00
CA ILE A 74 2.49 -6.15 2.67
C ILE A 74 3.65 -7.16 2.75
N LEU A 75 4.68 -6.86 3.53
CA LEU A 75 5.82 -7.76 3.73
C LEU A 75 5.43 -9.05 4.47
N SER A 76 4.39 -9.02 5.30
CA SER A 76 3.86 -10.18 6.02
C SER A 76 3.12 -11.17 5.13
N TRP A 77 2.61 -10.72 3.97
CA TRP A 77 1.83 -11.57 3.07
C TRP A 77 2.66 -12.69 2.46
N PRO A 78 2.03 -13.84 2.15
CA PRO A 78 2.71 -14.94 1.47
C PRO A 78 3.20 -14.50 0.08
N ASP A 79 4.40 -14.92 -0.29
CA ASP A 79 4.94 -14.62 -1.63
C ASP A 79 4.08 -15.25 -2.74
N MET A 80 4.18 -14.69 -3.96
CA MET A 80 3.45 -15.22 -5.13
C MET A 80 3.96 -16.60 -5.60
N ILE A 81 5.06 -17.12 -5.05
CA ILE A 81 5.64 -18.40 -5.43
C ILE A 81 5.62 -19.37 -4.24
N THR A 82 4.89 -20.47 -4.37
CA THR A 82 5.36 -21.83 -4.04
C THR A 82 4.34 -22.87 -4.50
N PRO A 83 4.58 -23.50 -5.65
CA PRO A 83 4.43 -24.94 -5.75
C PRO A 83 5.83 -25.57 -5.81
N ASN A 84 6.07 -26.55 -4.94
CA ASN A 84 7.13 -27.54 -5.14
C ASN A 84 6.88 -28.34 -6.42
#